data_AF-A0A961PAL8-F1
#
_entry.id   AF-A0A961PAL8-F1
#
_cell.length_a   1.000
_cell.length_b   1.000
_cell.length_c   1.000
_cell.angle_alpha   90.00
_cell.angle_beta   90.00
_cell.angle_gamma   90.00
#
_symmetry.space_group_name_H-M   'P 1'
#
loop_
_entity.id
_entity.type
_entity.pdbx_description
1 polymer ?
#
loop_
_entity_poly.entity_id
_entity_poly.type
_entity_poly.pdbx_seq_one_letter_code
_entity_poly.pdbx_strand_id
1 'polypeptide(L)'
;MNPTFAAMSALSIERDADIYPRALAITVNDWTMRRFLWVGLDDALKEGMDVTHSLRWINYAGNPLMRMGFPPSDMGHARSHAICKPETEKTLREGAAQFHSVSVRCGAEVTQVAQDDAGVTPTVKDLATGATGTRRVRDVLACDGGSSRTRAGLGIQLLGDTMETRWIVIDAGVKRWWPERHVPTFWSDRERPVADVALSMGNQCLEVLLGPDFVVLGVDCDPAEKLSAVEKARWEALGARFVALRSADLAAASEVDVIDIDGTLIAWLAGHGGEGWRCAPTGSSPPPVATLPCRADRPRLHPHRADPRGRFRPAGDRGRRQPDRR
;
A
#
# COMPACT_ATOMS: atom_id res chain seq x y z
N MET A 1 -1.76 -35.14 -5.82
CA MET A 1 -1.29 -34.33 -6.97
C MET A 1 -2.40 -34.29 -8.00
N ASN A 2 -2.85 -33.10 -8.38
CA ASN A 2 -3.97 -32.91 -9.30
C ASN A 2 -3.55 -33.31 -10.73
N PRO A 3 -4.18 -34.31 -11.36
CA PRO A 3 -3.69 -34.90 -12.63
C PRO A 3 -3.68 -33.94 -13.83
N THR A 4 -4.32 -32.78 -13.72
CA THR A 4 -4.49 -31.80 -14.79
C THR A 4 -3.18 -31.15 -15.27
N PHE A 5 -2.13 -31.10 -14.45
CA PHE A 5 -0.85 -30.46 -14.82
C PHE A 5 0.15 -31.40 -15.52
N ALA A 6 -0.14 -32.69 -15.63
CA ALA A 6 0.82 -33.68 -16.09
C ALA A 6 1.18 -33.58 -17.59
N ALA A 7 0.40 -32.87 -18.40
CA ALA A 7 0.55 -32.83 -19.86
C ALA A 7 1.15 -31.53 -20.44
N MET A 8 1.42 -30.51 -19.61
CA MET A 8 1.88 -29.20 -20.09
C MET A 8 3.09 -28.72 -19.29
N SER A 9 4.11 -28.20 -19.99
CA SER A 9 5.25 -27.51 -19.40
C SER A 9 5.10 -26.00 -19.58
N ALA A 10 5.36 -25.23 -18.52
CA ALA A 10 5.28 -23.77 -18.52
C ALA A 10 6.63 -23.13 -18.14
N LEU A 11 6.95 -22.02 -18.80
CA LEU A 11 8.06 -21.15 -18.44
C LEU A 11 7.51 -19.75 -18.17
N SER A 12 7.67 -19.26 -16.93
CA SER A 12 7.39 -17.87 -16.58
C SER A 12 8.66 -17.03 -16.74
N ILE A 13 8.55 -15.91 -17.44
CA ILE A 13 9.62 -14.91 -17.59
C ILE A 13 9.21 -13.66 -16.81
N GLU A 14 10.03 -13.27 -15.84
CA GLU A 14 9.83 -12.10 -15.00
C GLU A 14 11.00 -11.12 -15.18
N ARG A 15 10.69 -9.86 -15.45
CA ARG A 15 11.67 -8.81 -15.69
C ARG A 15 12.44 -8.50 -14.41
N ASP A 16 11.73 -8.36 -13.30
CA ASP A 16 12.33 -7.96 -12.04
C ASP A 16 13.11 -9.15 -11.45
N ALA A 17 14.28 -8.89 -10.87
CA ALA A 17 15.12 -9.96 -10.32
C ALA A 17 14.54 -10.56 -9.03
N ASP A 18 13.76 -9.76 -8.29
CA ASP A 18 13.15 -10.13 -7.02
C ASP A 18 11.69 -9.67 -6.95
N ILE A 19 10.98 -10.08 -5.90
CA ILE A 19 9.60 -9.70 -5.61
C ILE A 19 9.50 -8.20 -5.41
N TYR A 20 8.49 -7.60 -6.03
CA TYR A 20 8.23 -6.18 -5.84
C TYR A 20 7.76 -5.93 -4.40
N PRO A 21 8.44 -5.06 -3.63
CA PRO A 21 8.27 -5.01 -2.17
C PRO A 21 7.00 -4.29 -1.70
N ARG A 22 6.26 -3.61 -2.59
CA ARG A 22 5.07 -2.82 -2.20
C ARG A 22 3.78 -3.60 -2.36
N ALA A 23 2.82 -3.33 -1.47
CA ALA A 23 1.50 -3.93 -1.50
C ALA A 23 0.58 -3.19 -2.49
N LEU A 24 0.46 -3.73 -3.71
CA LEU A 24 -0.53 -3.25 -4.69
C LEU A 24 -1.89 -3.93 -4.48
N ALA A 25 -1.87 -5.23 -4.20
CA ALA A 25 -3.06 -5.99 -3.84
C ALA A 25 -3.08 -6.17 -2.33
N ILE A 26 -4.21 -5.86 -1.72
CA ILE A 26 -4.36 -5.81 -0.25
C ILE A 26 -5.34 -6.86 0.29
N THR A 27 -6.21 -7.40 -0.56
CA THR A 27 -7.19 -8.43 -0.17
C THR A 27 -7.37 -9.49 -1.25
N VAL A 28 -7.76 -10.69 -0.82
CA VAL A 28 -8.24 -11.76 -1.68
C VAL A 28 -9.55 -12.31 -1.14
N ASN A 29 -10.42 -12.79 -2.03
CA ASN A 29 -11.68 -13.42 -1.64
C ASN A 29 -11.58 -14.96 -1.58
N ASP A 30 -12.65 -15.57 -1.11
CA ASP A 30 -12.86 -17.03 -1.06
C ASP A 30 -12.70 -17.74 -2.43
N TRP A 31 -13.07 -17.09 -3.55
CA TRP A 31 -12.84 -17.64 -4.89
C TRP A 31 -11.35 -17.76 -5.21
N THR A 32 -10.57 -16.74 -4.89
CA THR A 32 -9.10 -16.79 -5.02
C THR A 32 -8.52 -17.84 -4.08
N MET A 33 -9.01 -17.95 -2.84
CA MET A 33 -8.59 -19.01 -1.92
C MET A 33 -8.85 -20.41 -2.49
N ARG A 34 -9.97 -20.63 -3.19
CA ARG A 34 -10.21 -21.90 -3.90
C ARG A 34 -9.19 -22.18 -5.01
N ARG A 35 -8.67 -21.15 -5.67
CA ARG A 35 -7.58 -21.33 -6.65
C ARG A 35 -6.29 -21.74 -5.97
N PHE A 36 -5.98 -21.16 -4.81
CA PHE A 36 -4.85 -21.58 -3.99
C PHE A 36 -5.00 -23.03 -3.50
N LEU A 37 -6.20 -23.43 -3.10
CA LEU A 37 -6.50 -24.81 -2.70
C LEU A 37 -6.31 -25.78 -3.87
N TRP A 38 -6.74 -25.39 -5.06
CA TRP A 38 -6.62 -26.23 -6.26
C TRP A 38 -5.16 -26.53 -6.64
N VAL A 39 -4.23 -25.61 -6.32
CA VAL A 39 -2.79 -25.81 -6.49
C VAL A 39 -2.08 -26.29 -5.21
N GLY A 40 -2.83 -26.56 -4.14
CA GLY A 40 -2.31 -27.08 -2.87
C GLY A 40 -1.48 -26.10 -2.05
N LEU A 41 -1.71 -24.79 -2.20
CA LEU A 41 -0.96 -23.73 -1.52
C LEU A 41 -1.81 -22.92 -0.52
N ASP A 42 -3.10 -23.22 -0.38
CA ASP A 42 -4.00 -22.42 0.46
C ASP A 42 -3.60 -22.40 1.94
N ASP A 43 -3.19 -23.53 2.51
CA ASP A 43 -2.80 -23.57 3.93
C ASP A 43 -1.53 -22.76 4.19
N ALA A 44 -0.49 -22.92 3.36
CA ALA A 44 0.74 -22.12 3.46
C ALA A 44 0.47 -20.62 3.27
N LEU A 45 -0.42 -20.26 2.33
CA LEU A 45 -0.79 -18.87 2.08
C LEU A 45 -1.58 -18.26 3.24
N LYS A 46 -2.48 -19.03 3.88
CA LYS A 46 -3.28 -18.55 5.02
C LYS A 46 -2.44 -18.12 6.22
N GLU A 47 -1.26 -18.71 6.42
CA GLU A 47 -0.38 -18.33 7.54
C GLU A 47 0.00 -16.84 7.51
N GLY A 48 0.13 -16.29 6.31
CA GLY A 48 0.43 -14.88 6.08
C GLY A 48 -0.81 -14.02 5.81
N MET A 49 -2.02 -14.44 6.19
CA MET A 49 -3.27 -13.73 5.89
C MET A 49 -4.13 -13.51 7.12
N ASP A 50 -4.83 -12.38 7.17
CA ASP A 50 -5.79 -12.07 8.22
C ASP A 50 -7.22 -12.05 7.68
N VAL A 51 -8.17 -12.70 8.37
CA VAL A 51 -9.57 -12.64 7.97
C VAL A 51 -10.12 -11.23 8.15
N THR A 52 -10.75 -10.70 7.11
CA THR A 52 -11.52 -9.45 7.19
C THR A 52 -13.01 -9.79 7.21
N HIS A 53 -13.74 -9.24 8.17
CA HIS A 53 -15.15 -9.60 8.42
C HIS A 53 -16.15 -8.58 7.88
N SER A 54 -15.70 -7.36 7.62
CA SER A 54 -16.54 -6.29 7.10
C SER A 54 -15.68 -5.15 6.56
N LEU A 55 -16.29 -4.28 5.78
CA LEU A 55 -15.78 -2.98 5.39
C LEU A 55 -16.61 -1.88 6.06
N ARG A 56 -16.00 -0.72 6.34
CA ARG A 56 -16.74 0.45 6.83
C ARG A 56 -16.37 1.72 6.11
N TRP A 57 -17.36 2.59 5.96
CA TRP A 57 -17.23 3.96 5.50
C TRP A 57 -17.64 4.88 6.63
N ILE A 58 -16.74 5.78 7.01
CA ILE A 58 -16.93 6.74 8.11
C ILE A 58 -16.45 8.11 7.66
N ASN A 59 -17.03 9.18 8.19
CA ASN A 59 -16.44 10.51 8.00
C ASN A 59 -15.37 10.81 9.07
N TYR A 60 -14.65 11.93 8.94
CA TYR A 60 -13.64 12.33 9.91
C TYR A 60 -14.16 12.73 11.30
N ALA A 61 -15.47 12.96 11.44
CA ALA A 61 -16.11 13.13 12.74
C ALA A 61 -16.41 11.79 13.44
N GLY A 62 -16.12 10.66 12.79
CA GLY A 62 -16.38 9.30 13.30
C GLY A 62 -17.80 8.80 13.06
N ASN A 63 -18.62 9.54 12.31
CA ASN A 63 -19.99 9.11 12.00
C ASN A 63 -19.95 8.01 10.94
N PRO A 64 -20.62 6.85 11.17
CA PRO A 64 -20.72 5.80 10.18
C PRO A 64 -21.65 6.22 9.05
N LEU A 65 -21.21 6.02 7.81
CA LEU A 65 -22.03 6.18 6.61
C LEU A 65 -22.56 4.84 6.13
N MET A 66 -21.69 3.82 6.12
CA MET A 66 -22.03 2.47 5.67
C MET A 66 -21.12 1.45 6.35
N ARG A 67 -21.66 0.27 6.68
CA ARG A 67 -20.87 -0.91 7.02
C ARG A 67 -21.39 -2.07 6.19
N MET A 68 -20.48 -2.78 5.56
CA MET A 68 -20.77 -3.96 4.74
C MET A 68 -20.14 -5.17 5.40
N GLY A 69 -20.96 -6.06 5.97
CA GLY A 69 -20.50 -7.33 6.51
C GLY A 69 -20.19 -8.34 5.41
N PHE A 70 -19.26 -9.24 5.70
CA PHE A 70 -19.01 -10.42 4.88
C PHE A 70 -19.63 -11.64 5.54
N PRO A 71 -20.77 -12.16 5.03
CA PRO A 71 -21.35 -13.37 5.57
C PRO A 71 -20.40 -14.57 5.42
N PRO A 72 -20.60 -15.64 6.20
CA PRO A 72 -19.90 -16.90 5.98
C PRO A 72 -19.95 -17.31 4.51
N SER A 73 -18.88 -17.92 4.02
CA SER A 73 -18.80 -18.43 2.65
C SER A 73 -19.06 -19.93 2.62
N ASP A 74 -19.76 -20.37 1.58
CA ASP A 74 -20.00 -21.78 1.30
C ASP A 74 -18.81 -22.45 0.57
N MET A 75 -17.71 -21.72 0.38
CA MET A 75 -16.58 -22.14 -0.45
C MET A 75 -15.44 -22.81 0.33
N GLY A 76 -15.57 -22.96 1.65
CA GLY A 76 -14.58 -23.61 2.53
C GLY A 76 -13.53 -22.68 3.15
N HIS A 77 -13.54 -21.39 2.81
CA HIS A 77 -12.65 -20.36 3.35
C HIS A 77 -13.45 -19.14 3.76
N ALA A 78 -12.89 -18.24 4.60
CA ALA A 78 -13.55 -16.97 4.87
C ALA A 78 -13.72 -16.15 3.59
N ARG A 79 -14.77 -15.33 3.52
CA ARG A 79 -15.12 -14.58 2.30
C ARG A 79 -14.05 -13.60 1.86
N SER A 80 -13.27 -13.06 2.80
CA SER A 80 -12.25 -12.04 2.52
C SER A 80 -11.06 -12.19 3.48
N HIS A 81 -9.86 -12.06 2.94
CA HIS A 81 -8.60 -12.08 3.67
C HIS A 81 -7.77 -10.85 3.28
N ALA A 82 -7.22 -10.14 4.26
CA ALA A 82 -6.15 -9.18 4.04
C ALA A 82 -4.85 -9.92 3.78
N ILE A 83 -4.07 -9.44 2.82
CA ILE A 83 -2.83 -10.07 2.38
C ILE A 83 -1.66 -9.10 2.47
N CYS A 84 -0.47 -9.64 2.67
CA CYS A 84 0.77 -8.99 2.33
C CYS A 84 1.19 -9.52 0.95
N LYS A 85 1.10 -8.68 -0.10
CA LYS A 85 1.39 -9.10 -1.48
C LYS A 85 2.80 -9.70 -1.63
N PRO A 86 3.89 -9.08 -1.12
CA PRO A 86 5.22 -9.65 -1.24
C PRO A 86 5.32 -11.07 -0.68
N GLU A 87 4.76 -11.30 0.51
CA GLU A 87 4.74 -12.64 1.13
C GLU A 87 3.88 -13.61 0.33
N THR A 88 2.73 -13.16 -0.17
CA THR A 88 1.86 -13.97 -1.04
C THR A 88 2.60 -14.42 -2.30
N GLU A 89 3.28 -13.50 -2.99
CA GLU A 89 4.07 -13.80 -4.19
C GLU A 89 5.26 -14.71 -3.89
N LYS A 90 5.87 -14.56 -2.71
CA LYS A 90 6.95 -15.43 -2.25
C LYS A 90 6.47 -16.85 -2.09
N THR A 91 5.40 -17.07 -1.34
CA THR A 91 4.82 -18.41 -1.15
C THR A 91 4.37 -19.02 -2.48
N LEU A 92 3.82 -18.24 -3.41
CA LEU A 92 3.47 -18.71 -4.75
C LEU A 92 4.71 -19.10 -5.57
N ARG A 93 5.78 -18.31 -5.52
CA ARG A 93 7.03 -18.56 -6.25
C ARG A 93 7.77 -19.77 -5.71
N GLU A 94 7.85 -19.91 -4.39
CA GLU A 94 8.41 -21.09 -3.73
C GLU A 94 7.56 -22.33 -4.01
N GLY A 95 6.23 -22.19 -3.93
CA GLY A 95 5.28 -23.24 -4.25
C GLY A 95 5.36 -23.71 -5.71
N ALA A 96 5.75 -22.86 -6.65
CA ALA A 96 5.95 -23.27 -8.05
C ALA A 96 7.01 -24.37 -8.20
N ALA A 97 8.00 -24.45 -7.30
CA ALA A 97 9.05 -25.46 -7.34
C ALA A 97 8.53 -26.90 -7.10
N GLN A 98 7.31 -27.06 -6.56
CA GLN A 98 6.69 -28.38 -6.38
C GLN A 98 6.22 -29.00 -7.72
N PHE A 99 6.16 -28.21 -8.79
CA PHE A 99 5.72 -28.65 -10.11
C PHE A 99 6.92 -28.80 -11.06
N HIS A 100 7.31 -30.04 -11.36
CA HIS A 100 8.43 -30.34 -12.27
C HIS A 100 8.25 -29.78 -13.69
N SER A 101 7.00 -29.45 -14.07
CA SER A 101 6.65 -28.92 -15.39
C SER A 101 6.67 -27.39 -15.44
N VAL A 102 6.92 -26.70 -14.32
CA VAL A 102 6.96 -25.24 -14.24
C VAL A 102 8.39 -24.78 -14.01
N SER A 103 8.81 -23.76 -14.74
CA SER A 103 10.09 -23.07 -14.52
C SER A 103 9.84 -21.57 -14.44
N VAL A 104 10.52 -20.88 -13.52
CA VAL A 104 10.44 -19.43 -13.36
C VAL A 104 11.83 -18.84 -13.60
N ARG A 105 11.92 -17.83 -14.47
CA ARG A 105 13.16 -17.11 -14.75
C ARG A 105 12.95 -15.62 -14.50
N CYS A 106 13.49 -15.13 -13.39
CA CYS A 106 13.54 -13.71 -13.03
C CYS A 106 14.71 -13.00 -13.71
N GLY A 107 14.71 -11.66 -13.71
CA GLY A 107 15.77 -10.86 -14.33
C GLY A 107 15.82 -10.98 -15.86
N ALA A 108 14.73 -11.42 -16.49
CA ALA A 108 14.65 -11.65 -17.93
C ALA A 108 13.39 -10.99 -18.52
N GLU A 109 13.52 -10.40 -19.69
CA GLU A 109 12.46 -9.59 -20.29
C GLU A 109 12.08 -10.13 -21.66
N VAL A 110 10.79 -10.35 -21.91
CA VAL A 110 10.28 -10.57 -23.27
C VAL A 110 10.21 -9.21 -23.97
N THR A 111 11.01 -9.05 -25.03
CA THR A 111 11.09 -7.78 -25.78
C THR A 111 10.27 -7.78 -27.05
N GLN A 112 10.06 -8.95 -27.65
CA GLN A 112 9.29 -9.14 -28.87
C GLN A 112 8.60 -10.51 -28.88
N VAL A 113 7.51 -10.62 -29.63
CA VAL A 113 6.78 -11.86 -29.85
C VAL A 113 6.46 -11.98 -31.34
N ALA A 114 6.95 -13.03 -31.98
CA ALA A 114 6.55 -13.41 -33.34
C ALA A 114 5.73 -14.70 -33.29
N GLN A 115 4.81 -14.91 -34.22
CA GLN A 115 4.01 -16.12 -34.32
C GLN A 115 3.75 -16.52 -35.77
N ASP A 116 3.47 -17.80 -35.97
CA ASP A 116 3.02 -18.40 -37.22
C ASP A 116 2.03 -19.53 -36.92
N ASP A 117 1.55 -20.23 -37.94
CA ASP A 117 0.52 -21.28 -37.82
C ASP A 117 0.92 -22.45 -36.91
N ALA A 118 2.22 -22.62 -36.62
CA ALA A 118 2.75 -23.70 -35.80
C ALA A 118 3.16 -23.25 -34.38
N GLY A 119 2.95 -22.00 -33.99
CA GLY A 119 3.17 -21.52 -32.62
C GLY A 119 3.84 -20.15 -32.50
N VAL A 120 4.42 -19.89 -31.33
CA VAL A 120 4.91 -18.56 -30.91
C VAL A 120 6.40 -18.60 -30.59
N THR A 121 7.13 -17.57 -31.00
CA THR A 121 8.56 -17.39 -30.76
C THR A 121 8.81 -16.05 -30.04
N PRO A 122 8.78 -16.01 -28.70
CA PRO A 122 9.24 -14.87 -27.92
C PRO A 122 10.76 -14.66 -28.03
N THR A 123 11.16 -13.40 -28.10
CA THR A 123 12.54 -12.93 -27.89
C THR A 123 12.70 -12.53 -26.43
N VAL A 124 13.64 -13.18 -25.73
CA VAL A 124 13.93 -12.96 -24.31
C VAL A 124 15.31 -12.34 -24.16
N LYS A 125 15.40 -11.23 -23.44
CA LYS A 125 16.64 -10.57 -23.05
C LYS A 125 16.96 -10.87 -21.59
N ASP A 126 18.16 -11.37 -21.34
CA ASP A 126 18.72 -11.47 -20.01
C ASP A 126 19.20 -10.09 -19.55
N LEU A 127 18.71 -9.58 -18.42
CA LEU A 127 19.01 -8.21 -18.00
C LEU A 127 20.37 -8.07 -17.32
N ALA A 128 20.91 -9.16 -16.76
CA ALA A 128 22.22 -9.16 -16.13
C ALA A 128 23.35 -9.17 -17.16
N THR A 129 23.20 -9.98 -18.21
CA THR A 129 24.23 -10.17 -19.25
C THR A 129 23.99 -9.37 -20.52
N GLY A 130 22.75 -8.91 -20.74
CA GLY A 130 22.33 -8.28 -22.00
C GLY A 130 22.13 -9.26 -23.16
N ALA A 131 22.40 -10.56 -22.95
CA ALA A 131 22.25 -11.58 -23.98
C ALA A 131 20.78 -11.71 -24.40
N THR A 132 20.56 -11.91 -25.69
CA THR A 132 19.23 -12.14 -26.25
C THR A 132 19.15 -13.52 -26.86
N GLY A 133 17.99 -14.15 -26.74
CA GLY A 133 17.72 -15.45 -27.34
C GLY A 133 16.23 -15.61 -27.63
N THR A 134 15.90 -16.62 -28.43
CA THR A 134 14.52 -16.96 -28.76
C THR A 134 14.19 -18.35 -28.26
N ARG A 135 12.91 -18.61 -28.00
CA ARG A 135 12.43 -19.95 -27.65
C ARG A 135 11.12 -20.21 -28.35
N ARG A 136 11.02 -21.33 -29.07
CA ARG A 136 9.76 -21.76 -29.67
C ARG A 136 8.85 -22.39 -28.61
N VAL A 137 7.60 -21.93 -28.55
CA VAL A 137 6.55 -22.45 -27.66
C VAL A 137 5.24 -22.56 -28.43
N ARG A 138 4.26 -23.30 -27.89
CA ARG A 138 2.93 -23.41 -28.52
C ARG A 138 2.11 -22.14 -28.28
N ASP A 139 2.12 -21.68 -27.04
CA ASP A 139 1.28 -20.58 -26.56
C ASP A 139 2.09 -19.62 -25.68
N VAL A 140 1.69 -18.36 -25.66
CA VAL A 140 2.21 -17.33 -24.75
C VAL A 140 1.03 -16.67 -24.03
N LEU A 141 1.09 -16.62 -22.70
CA LEU A 141 0.18 -15.83 -21.89
C LEU A 141 0.90 -14.54 -21.47
N ALA A 142 0.43 -13.39 -21.97
CA ALA A 142 0.96 -12.08 -21.63
C ALA A 142 0.38 -11.60 -20.29
N CYS A 143 1.10 -11.89 -19.20
CA CYS A 143 0.74 -11.49 -17.83
C CYS A 143 1.59 -10.30 -17.32
N ASP A 144 2.04 -9.41 -18.22
CA ASP A 144 3.00 -8.33 -17.96
C ASP A 144 2.37 -6.98 -17.52
N GLY A 145 1.16 -7.05 -16.96
CA GLY A 145 0.49 -5.92 -16.28
C GLY A 145 -0.21 -4.90 -17.18
N GLY A 146 -0.71 -3.82 -16.59
CA GLY A 146 -1.54 -2.81 -17.27
C GLY A 146 -0.82 -2.10 -18.43
N SER A 147 0.48 -1.85 -18.29
CA SER A 147 1.36 -1.26 -19.31
C SER A 147 1.98 -2.30 -20.26
N SER A 148 1.33 -3.45 -20.44
CA SER A 148 1.83 -4.59 -21.24
C SER A 148 2.42 -4.14 -22.59
N ARG A 149 3.72 -4.40 -22.75
CA ARG A 149 4.44 -4.13 -24.00
C ARG A 149 4.12 -5.19 -25.04
N THR A 150 3.87 -6.43 -24.60
CA THR A 150 3.45 -7.50 -25.49
C THR A 150 2.10 -7.18 -26.13
N ARG A 151 1.11 -6.74 -25.35
CA ARG A 151 -0.21 -6.31 -25.86
C ARG A 151 -0.07 -5.18 -26.88
N ALA A 152 0.70 -4.14 -26.54
CA ALA A 152 0.92 -2.99 -27.41
C ALA A 152 1.63 -3.39 -28.72
N GLY A 153 2.65 -4.26 -28.65
CA GLY A 153 3.36 -4.77 -29.82
C GLY A 153 2.49 -5.61 -30.77
N LEU A 154 1.43 -6.23 -30.26
CA LEU A 154 0.42 -6.94 -31.06
C LEU A 154 -0.68 -6.02 -31.61
N GLY A 155 -0.62 -4.71 -31.35
CA GLY A 155 -1.64 -3.75 -31.79
C GLY A 155 -2.98 -3.88 -31.06
N ILE A 156 -3.01 -4.57 -29.90
CA ILE A 156 -4.24 -4.77 -29.13
C ILE A 156 -4.49 -3.54 -28.27
N GLN A 157 -5.59 -2.84 -28.51
CA GLN A 157 -5.97 -1.64 -27.77
C GLN A 157 -6.57 -2.00 -26.40
N LEU A 158 -6.15 -1.28 -25.36
CA LEU A 158 -6.81 -1.31 -24.05
C LEU A 158 -7.85 -0.20 -24.03
N LEU A 159 -9.13 -0.57 -24.00
CA LEU A 159 -10.25 0.37 -23.93
C LEU A 159 -10.54 0.73 -22.47
N GLY A 160 -10.71 2.02 -22.20
CA GLY A 160 -11.06 2.54 -20.88
C GLY A 160 -10.59 3.97 -20.69
N ASP A 161 -10.97 4.56 -19.56
CA ASP A 161 -10.58 5.91 -19.18
C ASP A 161 -9.49 5.86 -18.10
N THR A 162 -8.52 6.76 -18.20
CA THR A 162 -7.55 6.99 -17.12
C THR A 162 -8.04 8.15 -16.27
N MET A 163 -8.31 7.90 -14.99
CA MET A 163 -8.66 8.95 -14.05
C MET A 163 -7.42 9.82 -13.80
N GLU A 164 -7.54 11.15 -13.92
CA GLU A 164 -6.43 12.08 -13.65
C GLU A 164 -6.09 12.20 -12.15
N THR A 165 -6.94 11.63 -11.30
CA THR A 165 -6.81 11.60 -9.86
C THR A 165 -5.59 10.80 -9.42
N ARG A 166 -4.64 11.47 -8.75
CA ARG A 166 -3.41 10.85 -8.26
C ARG A 166 -3.59 10.42 -6.81
N TRP A 167 -3.18 9.19 -6.51
CA TRP A 167 -3.20 8.63 -5.16
C TRP A 167 -1.77 8.32 -4.73
N ILE A 168 -1.49 8.50 -3.44
CA ILE A 168 -0.28 7.99 -2.81
C ILE A 168 -0.65 6.73 -2.01
N VAL A 169 0.09 5.66 -2.27
CA VAL A 169 0.04 4.44 -1.48
C VAL A 169 1.19 4.47 -0.47
N ILE A 170 0.86 4.40 0.81
CA ILE A 170 1.81 4.37 1.92
C ILE A 170 1.73 3.00 2.57
N ASP A 171 2.78 2.20 2.35
CA ASP A 171 3.00 0.96 3.08
C ASP A 171 3.80 1.26 4.34
N ALA A 172 3.26 0.88 5.51
CA ALA A 172 3.88 1.15 6.79
C ALA A 172 3.86 -0.08 7.71
N GLY A 173 4.95 -0.26 8.46
CA GLY A 173 5.00 -1.21 9.56
C GLY A 173 4.23 -0.69 10.78
N VAL A 174 3.34 -1.52 11.33
CA VAL A 174 2.51 -1.18 12.47
C VAL A 174 3.26 -1.41 13.78
N LYS A 175 3.52 -0.33 14.52
CA LYS A 175 4.14 -0.40 15.86
C LYS A 175 3.17 -0.87 16.95
N ARG A 176 1.89 -0.51 16.81
CA ARG A 176 0.84 -0.83 17.78
C ARG A 176 -0.49 -1.03 17.08
N TRP A 177 -1.12 -2.18 17.33
CA TRP A 177 -2.44 -2.49 16.82
C TRP A 177 -3.54 -1.67 17.51
N TRP A 178 -4.55 -1.28 16.73
CA TRP A 178 -5.74 -0.57 17.20
C TRP A 178 -7.01 -1.43 17.15
N PRO A 179 -8.08 -1.06 17.89
CA PRO A 179 -9.36 -1.75 17.84
C PRO A 179 -9.96 -1.75 16.43
N GLU A 180 -10.65 -2.84 16.08
CA GLU A 180 -11.33 -3.01 14.78
C GLU A 180 -10.43 -2.89 13.54
N ARG A 181 -9.11 -3.04 13.67
CA ARG A 181 -8.17 -3.04 12.53
C ARG A 181 -8.53 -4.02 11.40
N HIS A 182 -9.18 -5.14 11.75
CA HIS A 182 -9.64 -6.16 10.80
C HIS A 182 -10.86 -5.70 9.97
N VAL A 183 -11.28 -4.45 10.15
CA VAL A 183 -12.32 -3.78 9.38
C VAL A 183 -11.64 -2.67 8.56
N PRO A 184 -11.30 -2.95 7.29
CA PRO A 184 -10.83 -1.92 6.37
C PRO A 184 -11.77 -0.70 6.40
N THR A 185 -11.17 0.47 6.52
CA THR A 185 -11.86 1.73 6.79
C THR A 185 -11.68 2.68 5.60
N PHE A 186 -12.79 3.12 5.04
CA PHE A 186 -12.83 4.13 3.99
C PHE A 186 -13.27 5.45 4.61
N TRP A 187 -12.30 6.31 4.87
CA TRP A 187 -12.54 7.67 5.32
C TRP A 187 -13.18 8.45 4.17
N SER A 188 -14.45 8.77 4.35
CA SER A 188 -15.31 9.36 3.34
C SER A 188 -15.34 10.86 3.55
N ASP A 189 -14.63 11.55 2.68
CA ASP A 189 -14.55 13.00 2.61
C ASP A 189 -14.53 13.42 1.14
N ARG A 190 -15.06 14.61 0.85
CA ARG A 190 -15.16 15.11 -0.52
C ARG A 190 -13.79 15.44 -1.11
N GLU A 191 -12.86 15.91 -0.29
CA GLU A 191 -11.55 16.42 -0.71
C GLU A 191 -10.41 15.52 -0.26
N ARG A 192 -10.60 14.78 0.84
CA ARG A 192 -9.55 13.95 1.46
C ARG A 192 -10.03 12.52 1.73
N PRO A 193 -10.51 11.77 0.73
CA PRO A 193 -10.83 10.37 0.94
C PRO A 193 -9.55 9.56 1.23
N VAL A 194 -9.66 8.58 2.14
CA VAL A 194 -8.55 7.68 2.47
C VAL A 194 -9.05 6.24 2.57
N ALA A 195 -8.37 5.31 1.91
CA ALA A 195 -8.50 3.88 2.22
C ALA A 195 -7.45 3.51 3.27
N ASP A 196 -7.91 3.00 4.41
CA ASP A 196 -7.08 2.61 5.54
C ASP A 196 -7.28 1.13 5.81
N VAL A 197 -6.27 0.34 5.46
CA VAL A 197 -6.35 -1.11 5.46
C VAL A 197 -5.18 -1.68 6.24
N ALA A 198 -5.47 -2.24 7.41
CA ALA A 198 -4.52 -3.11 8.08
C ALA A 198 -4.34 -4.37 7.23
N LEU A 199 -3.08 -4.65 6.88
CA LEU A 199 -2.66 -5.84 6.18
C LEU A 199 -2.17 -6.87 7.19
N SER A 200 -1.96 -8.09 6.71
CA SER A 200 -1.34 -9.13 7.51
C SER A 200 0.13 -8.81 7.82
N MET A 201 0.72 -9.59 8.73
CA MET A 201 2.14 -9.52 9.08
C MET A 201 2.59 -8.17 9.67
N GLY A 202 1.69 -7.45 10.34
CA GLY A 202 2.06 -6.18 10.98
C GLY A 202 2.18 -5.02 10.00
N ASN A 203 1.57 -5.10 8.83
CA ASN A 203 1.61 -4.03 7.83
C ASN A 203 0.30 -3.25 7.76
N GLN A 204 0.36 -2.05 7.23
CA GLN A 204 -0.77 -1.20 6.93
C GLN A 204 -0.55 -0.56 5.57
N CYS A 205 -1.60 -0.50 4.76
CA CYS A 205 -1.65 0.25 3.53
C CYS A 205 -2.64 1.42 3.70
N LEU A 206 -2.15 2.62 3.41
CA LEU A 206 -2.96 3.82 3.31
C LEU A 206 -2.95 4.29 1.86
N GLU A 207 -4.13 4.38 1.25
CA GLU A 207 -4.30 5.06 -0.03
C GLU A 207 -4.90 6.44 0.23
N VAL A 208 -4.11 7.47 -0.06
CA VAL A 208 -4.46 8.86 0.23
C VAL A 208 -4.55 9.62 -1.09
N LEU A 209 -5.64 10.35 -1.28
CA LEU A 209 -5.77 11.25 -2.42
C LEU A 209 -4.70 12.34 -2.35
N LEU A 210 -3.92 12.49 -3.43
CA LEU A 210 -2.91 13.53 -3.52
C LEU A 210 -3.56 14.87 -3.85
N GLY A 211 -3.70 15.72 -2.84
CA GLY A 211 -4.16 17.10 -2.99
C GLY A 211 -3.03 18.08 -3.34
N PRO A 212 -3.36 19.34 -3.67
CA PRO A 212 -2.39 20.40 -3.98
C PRO A 212 -1.48 20.80 -2.78
N ASP A 213 -1.83 20.35 -1.57
CA ASP A 213 -1.17 20.74 -0.31
C ASP A 213 -0.10 19.73 0.14
N PHE A 214 0.45 18.96 -0.79
CA PHE A 214 1.47 17.98 -0.48
C PHE A 214 2.83 18.66 -0.23
N VAL A 215 3.44 18.37 0.91
CA VAL A 215 4.68 19.02 1.33
C VAL A 215 5.74 17.98 1.69
N VAL A 216 6.96 18.23 1.20
CA VAL A 216 8.20 17.64 1.71
C VAL A 216 8.75 18.56 2.79
N LEU A 217 8.90 18.04 4.01
CA LEU A 217 9.35 18.81 5.17
C LEU A 217 10.82 18.51 5.50
N GLY A 218 11.62 19.56 5.66
CA GLY A 218 12.98 19.50 6.20
C GLY A 218 13.02 20.11 7.59
N VAL A 219 13.50 19.37 8.60
CA VAL A 219 13.70 19.92 9.95
C VAL A 219 15.01 20.70 9.99
N ASP A 220 14.93 21.98 10.33
CA ASP A 220 16.03 22.95 10.42
C ASP A 220 16.87 23.07 9.13
N CYS A 221 16.34 22.64 7.99
CA CYS A 221 16.97 22.75 6.69
C CYS A 221 15.93 22.92 5.57
N ASP A 222 16.34 23.51 4.45
CA ASP A 222 15.55 23.45 3.23
C ASP A 222 15.69 22.04 2.63
N PRO A 223 14.61 21.24 2.54
CA PRO A 223 14.69 19.90 2.00
C PRO A 223 15.08 19.88 0.51
N ALA A 224 14.80 20.94 -0.25
CA ALA A 224 15.16 21.03 -1.67
C ALA A 224 16.68 21.08 -1.90
N GLU A 225 17.45 21.53 -0.91
CA GLU A 225 18.92 21.55 -0.94
C GLU A 225 19.54 20.20 -0.54
N LYS A 226 18.77 19.35 0.15
CA LYS A 226 19.24 18.04 0.62
C LYS A 226 18.95 16.91 -0.36
N LEU A 227 18.02 17.13 -1.28
CA LEU A 227 17.61 16.14 -2.28
C LEU A 227 18.54 16.13 -3.48
N SER A 228 18.80 14.94 -4.03
CA SER A 228 19.39 14.85 -5.36
C SER A 228 18.44 15.44 -6.41
N ALA A 229 18.98 15.85 -7.56
CA ALA A 229 18.19 16.40 -8.66
C ALA A 229 17.08 15.42 -9.12
N VAL A 230 17.36 14.11 -9.09
CA VAL A 230 16.38 13.07 -9.47
C VAL A 230 15.27 12.95 -8.43
N GLU A 231 15.59 12.98 -7.14
CA GLU A 231 14.58 12.91 -6.06
C GLU A 231 13.72 14.16 -6.06
N LYS A 232 14.34 15.34 -6.15
CA LYS A 232 13.63 16.62 -6.23
C LYS A 232 12.65 16.65 -7.41
N ALA A 233 13.11 16.28 -8.61
CA ALA A 233 12.26 16.22 -9.80
C ALA A 233 11.09 15.25 -9.65
N ARG A 234 11.26 14.11 -8.94
CA ARG A 234 10.17 13.17 -8.66
C ARG A 234 9.10 13.79 -7.76
N TRP A 235 9.51 14.50 -6.71
CA TRP A 235 8.59 15.19 -5.81
C TRP A 235 7.88 16.36 -6.49
N GLU A 236 8.59 17.15 -7.29
CA GLU A 236 8.00 18.22 -8.08
C GLU A 236 6.99 17.71 -9.11
N ALA A 237 7.28 16.58 -9.76
CA ALA A 237 6.33 15.94 -10.69
C ALA A 237 5.03 15.50 -10.02
N LEU A 238 5.05 15.27 -8.69
CA LEU A 238 3.88 14.97 -7.87
C LEU A 238 3.18 16.24 -7.33
N GLY A 239 3.72 17.44 -7.60
CA GLY A 239 3.18 18.69 -7.09
C GLY A 239 3.61 19.03 -5.66
N ALA A 240 4.69 18.41 -5.16
CA ALA A 240 5.18 18.67 -3.82
C ALA A 240 5.71 20.10 -3.67
N ARG A 241 5.38 20.73 -2.55
CA ARG A 241 6.05 21.94 -2.06
C ARG A 241 7.15 21.54 -1.08
N PHE A 242 8.22 22.34 -1.01
CA PHE A 242 9.32 22.13 -0.08
C PHE A 242 9.21 23.18 1.02
N VAL A 243 9.17 22.73 2.28
CA VAL A 243 9.01 23.62 3.44
C VAL A 243 10.05 23.25 4.49
N ALA A 244 10.76 24.25 4.98
CA ALA A 244 11.61 24.09 6.15
C ALA A 244 10.76 24.29 7.42
N LEU A 245 10.76 23.29 8.29
CA LEU A 245 10.26 23.39 9.65
C LEU A 245 11.43 23.81 10.55
N ARG A 246 11.38 25.02 11.08
CA ARG A 246 12.44 25.65 11.86
C ARG A 246 12.14 25.59 13.36
N SER A 247 13.15 25.27 14.15
CA SER A 247 13.13 25.43 15.60
C SER A 247 12.91 26.89 15.99
N ALA A 248 12.31 27.14 17.15
CA ALA A 248 11.90 28.47 17.60
C ALA A 248 13.05 29.49 17.71
N ASP A 249 14.29 29.02 17.88
CA ASP A 249 15.51 29.82 17.95
C ASP A 249 16.09 30.18 16.58
N LEU A 250 15.59 29.59 15.49
CA LEU A 250 15.99 29.90 14.13
C LEU A 250 15.05 30.93 13.48
N ALA A 251 15.63 31.85 12.71
CA ALA A 251 14.86 32.74 11.85
C ALA A 251 14.34 31.98 10.61
N ALA A 252 13.17 32.38 10.12
CA ALA A 252 12.68 31.97 8.81
C ALA A 252 13.68 32.43 7.72
N ALA A 253 14.11 31.49 6.87
CA ALA A 253 14.99 31.77 5.75
C ALA A 253 14.21 32.07 4.46
N SER A 254 12.92 31.70 4.41
CA SER A 254 12.01 31.93 3.28
C SER A 254 10.59 32.24 3.76
N GLU A 255 9.75 32.79 2.88
CA GLU A 255 8.33 33.07 3.18
C GLU A 255 7.49 31.81 3.41
N VAL A 256 7.99 30.64 3.00
CA VAL A 256 7.29 29.37 3.17
C VAL A 256 7.80 28.57 4.37
N ASP A 257 8.81 29.06 5.09
CA ASP A 257 9.32 28.44 6.32
C ASP A 257 8.24 28.46 7.42
N VAL A 258 8.16 27.36 8.17
CA VAL A 258 7.27 27.23 9.33
C VAL A 258 8.12 27.21 10.58
N ILE A 259 7.87 28.11 11.53
CA ILE A 259 8.56 28.12 12.84
C ILE A 259 7.73 27.31 13.84
N ASP A 260 8.31 26.25 14.39
CA ASP A 260 7.74 25.45 15.47
C ASP A 260 7.98 26.13 16.82
N ILE A 261 7.15 27.13 17.11
CA ILE A 261 7.29 28.01 18.28
C ILE A 261 7.35 27.22 19.59
N ASP A 262 6.53 26.17 19.72
CA ASP A 262 6.42 25.37 20.95
C ASP A 262 7.34 24.13 20.94
N GLY A 263 8.12 23.93 19.87
CA GLY A 263 8.96 22.74 19.67
C GLY A 263 8.18 21.41 19.62
N THR A 264 6.85 21.47 19.56
CA THR A 264 5.97 20.31 19.71
C THR A 264 5.99 19.44 18.46
N LEU A 265 6.01 20.06 17.27
CA LEU A 265 5.99 19.34 16.01
C LEU A 265 7.33 18.66 15.73
N ILE A 266 8.44 19.36 15.99
CA ILE A 266 9.80 18.82 15.87
C ILE A 266 10.02 17.69 16.88
N ALA A 267 9.60 17.87 18.14
CA ALA A 267 9.67 16.80 19.14
C ALA A 267 8.81 15.58 18.75
N TRP A 268 7.61 15.81 18.22
CA TRP A 268 6.74 14.74 17.73
C TRP A 268 7.37 13.97 16.56
N LEU A 269 7.94 14.68 15.58
CA LEU A 269 8.66 14.10 14.45
C LEU A 269 9.86 13.27 14.93
N ALA A 270 10.65 13.80 15.86
CA ALA A 270 11.78 13.08 16.44
C ALA A 270 11.37 11.82 17.22
N GLY A 271 10.20 11.84 17.87
CA GLY A 271 9.68 10.70 18.64
C GLY A 271 9.02 9.60 17.80
N HIS A 272 8.56 9.92 16.59
CA HIS A 272 7.77 9.00 15.76
C HIS A 272 8.42 8.62 14.43
N GLY A 273 9.40 9.41 13.94
CA GLY A 273 10.20 9.13 12.75
C GLY A 273 11.31 8.12 13.02
N GLY A 274 11.38 7.05 12.22
CA GLY A 274 12.49 6.08 12.22
C GLY A 274 13.83 6.76 11.90
N GLU A 275 14.93 6.19 12.40
CA GLU A 275 16.32 6.71 12.30
C GLU A 275 16.62 7.44 10.98
N GLY A 276 17.01 8.72 11.06
CA GLY A 276 17.43 9.50 9.89
C GLY A 276 17.20 11.02 9.92
N TRP A 277 16.64 11.58 10.99
CA TRP A 277 16.11 12.96 10.97
C TRP A 277 17.04 14.06 11.50
N ARG A 278 18.30 13.74 11.79
CA ARG A 278 19.29 14.74 12.20
C ARG A 278 20.32 14.88 11.08
N CYS A 279 20.56 16.09 10.61
CA CYS A 279 21.79 16.44 9.90
C CYS A 279 22.98 16.11 10.82
N ALA A 280 23.53 14.91 10.71
CA ALA A 280 24.87 14.62 11.21
C ALA A 280 25.89 15.12 10.16
N PRO A 281 27.00 15.72 10.59
CA PRO A 281 28.01 16.21 9.66
C PRO A 281 28.66 15.04 8.93
N THR A 282 28.66 15.12 7.60
CA THR A 282 29.52 14.40 6.65
C THR A 282 29.62 12.88 6.77
N GLY A 283 29.02 12.18 5.80
CA GLY A 283 29.46 10.85 5.37
C GLY A 283 28.49 9.69 5.65
N SER A 284 28.01 9.07 4.58
CA SER A 284 27.35 7.75 4.50
C SER A 284 25.92 7.58 5.03
N SER A 285 24.92 7.97 4.23
CA SER A 285 23.67 7.25 3.91
C SER A 285 22.71 8.18 3.13
N PRO A 286 21.78 7.66 2.28
CA PRO A 286 20.88 8.50 1.51
C PRO A 286 19.92 9.29 2.44
N PRO A 287 19.55 10.53 2.09
CA PRO A 287 18.73 11.38 2.96
C PRO A 287 17.25 10.91 2.97
N PRO A 288 16.59 10.83 4.13
CA PRO A 288 15.18 10.48 4.20
C PRO A 288 14.29 11.68 3.85
N VAL A 289 13.28 11.41 3.01
CA VAL A 289 12.20 12.36 2.70
C VAL A 289 10.95 11.94 3.45
N ALA A 290 10.37 12.86 4.21
CA ALA A 290 9.05 12.69 4.75
C ALA A 290 8.03 13.54 4.03
N THR A 291 6.87 12.93 3.85
CA THR A 291 5.73 13.51 3.18
C THR A 291 4.59 13.52 4.18
N LEU A 292 4.12 14.72 4.51
CA LEU A 292 3.01 14.89 5.45
C LEU A 292 1.90 15.65 4.72
N PRO A 293 0.64 15.16 4.74
CA PRO A 293 -0.48 15.97 4.33
C PRO A 293 -0.66 17.11 5.34
N CYS A 294 -0.45 18.36 4.92
CA CYS A 294 -0.62 19.52 5.79
C CYS A 294 -2.11 19.83 6.03
N ARG A 295 -2.44 20.23 7.26
CA ARG A 295 -3.76 20.77 7.63
C ARG A 295 -3.56 22.25 7.92
N ALA A 296 -4.07 23.12 7.05
CA ALA A 296 -4.10 24.56 7.28
C ALA A 296 -5.56 25.05 7.38
N ASP A 297 -6.33 24.50 8.32
CA ASP A 297 -7.63 25.07 8.68
C ASP A 297 -7.52 25.84 9.99
N ARG A 298 -7.71 27.16 9.90
CA ARG A 298 -7.84 28.07 11.05
C ARG A 298 -9.00 27.56 11.95
N PRO A 299 -8.76 27.21 13.23
CA PRO A 299 -9.87 27.01 14.14
C PRO A 299 -10.49 28.37 14.45
N ARG A 300 -11.74 28.60 14.01
CA ARG A 300 -12.61 29.59 14.65
C ARG A 300 -12.92 29.06 16.06
N LEU A 301 -12.10 29.47 17.03
CA LEU A 301 -12.38 29.30 18.45
C LEU A 301 -13.58 30.18 18.81
N HIS A 302 -14.75 29.57 19.05
CA HIS A 302 -15.80 30.22 19.82
C HIS A 302 -15.44 30.17 21.30
N PRO A 303 -15.54 31.27 22.05
CA PRO A 303 -15.10 31.32 23.44
C PRO A 303 -16.16 30.70 24.35
N HIS A 304 -15.94 29.47 24.81
CA HIS A 304 -16.68 28.97 25.97
C HIS A 304 -16.09 29.57 27.25
N ARG A 305 -16.91 30.40 27.92
CA ARG A 305 -16.68 30.88 29.28
C ARG A 305 -16.52 29.69 30.22
N ALA A 306 -15.45 29.71 31.01
CA ALA A 306 -15.24 28.84 32.15
C ALA A 306 -16.28 29.13 33.24
N ASP A 307 -16.93 28.08 33.77
CA ASP A 307 -17.63 28.10 35.05
C ASP A 307 -16.69 27.53 36.13
N PRO A 308 -16.27 28.33 37.12
CA PRO A 308 -15.33 27.90 38.14
C PRO A 308 -16.09 27.46 39.39
N ARG A 309 -16.49 26.18 39.46
CA ARG A 309 -16.71 25.43 40.72
C ARG A 309 -17.02 23.95 40.43
N GLY A 310 -16.03 23.10 40.67
CA GLY A 310 -16.13 21.66 40.43
C GLY A 310 -17.07 20.90 41.38
N ARG A 311 -17.57 19.77 40.87
CA ARG A 311 -17.74 18.46 41.54
C ARG A 311 -18.41 17.48 40.57
N PHE A 312 -17.66 16.49 40.08
CA PHE A 312 -18.25 15.30 39.44
C PHE A 312 -18.54 14.26 40.53
N ARG A 313 -19.79 13.80 40.61
CA ARG A 313 -20.20 12.57 41.34
C ARG A 313 -20.23 11.41 40.34
N PRO A 314 -19.85 10.18 40.74
CA PRO A 314 -20.02 9.00 39.89
C PRO A 314 -21.49 8.54 39.93
N ALA A 315 -22.07 8.29 38.75
CA ALA A 315 -23.39 7.68 38.63
C ALA A 315 -23.27 6.16 38.75
N GLY A 316 -23.67 5.64 39.91
CA GLY A 316 -24.00 4.24 40.10
C GLY A 316 -25.49 3.97 39.86
N ASP A 317 -25.74 2.74 39.42
CA ASP A 317 -26.97 1.97 39.58
C ASP A 317 -28.19 2.30 38.68
N ARG A 318 -28.41 1.42 37.68
CA ARG A 318 -29.72 1.18 37.08
C ARG A 318 -30.02 -0.31 37.09
N GLY A 319 -30.58 -0.77 38.21
CA GLY A 319 -31.80 -1.57 38.29
C GLY A 319 -31.98 -2.69 37.27
N ARG A 320 -31.71 -3.93 37.73
CA ARG A 320 -32.25 -5.17 37.16
C ARG A 320 -33.78 -5.17 37.25
N ARG A 321 -34.46 -5.53 36.16
CA ARG A 321 -35.83 -6.09 36.20
C ARG A 321 -35.77 -7.54 35.71
N GLN A 322 -36.16 -8.46 36.58
CA GLN A 322 -36.54 -9.85 36.29
C GLN A 322 -37.88 -9.88 35.52
N PRO A 323 -38.13 -10.90 34.67
CA PRO A 323 -39.48 -11.36 34.40
C PRO A 323 -39.81 -12.58 35.28
N ASP A 324 -41.03 -12.55 35.81
CA ASP A 324 -41.67 -13.56 36.63
C ASP A 324 -41.83 -14.91 35.92
N ARG A 325 -41.76 -15.97 36.74
CA ARG A 325 -42.29 -17.30 36.43
C ARG A 325 -43.80 -17.32 36.66
N ARG A 326 -44.57 -17.75 35.67
CA ARG A 326 -45.66 -18.74 35.78
C ARG A 326 -46.10 -19.16 34.38
#